data_AF-H1LCT2-F1
#
_entry.id   AF-H1LCT2-F1
#
_cell.length_a   1.000
_cell.length_b   1.000
_cell.length_c   1.000
_cell.angle_alpha   90.00
_cell.angle_beta   90.00
_cell.angle_gamma   90.00
#
_symmetry.space_group_name_H-M   'P 1'
#
loop_
_entity.id
_entity.type
_entity.pdbx_description
1 polymer ?
#
loop_
_entity_poly.entity_id
_entity_poly.type
_entity_poly.pdbx_seq_one_letter_code
_entity_poly.pdbx_strand_id
1 'polypeptide(L)'
;MNFTQTPVNYIVADAGYGSEPNYQFVLEKLGKIPLIPYTMYLKEQSKKYRTDLSKVMNWEYHAKDDYYVDNHHIRFSYHGMSHRTDKNGFTRDFKVYRA
;
A
#
# COMPACT_ATOMS: atom_id res chain seq x y z
N MET A 1 -33.92 -21.24 21.58
CA MET A 1 -33.08 -21.26 20.36
C MET A 1 -31.69 -20.82 20.77
N ASN A 2 -30.69 -21.70 20.65
CA ASN A 2 -29.30 -21.36 20.98
C ASN A 2 -28.65 -20.79 19.72
N PHE A 3 -28.50 -19.47 19.67
CA PHE A 3 -27.69 -18.84 18.62
C PHE A 3 -26.22 -19.03 18.99
N THR A 4 -25.55 -19.98 18.35
CA THR A 4 -24.10 -20.06 18.41
C THR A 4 -23.53 -18.89 17.59
N GLN A 5 -22.88 -17.94 18.25
CA GLN A 5 -22.23 -16.82 17.59
C GLN A 5 -21.08 -17.36 16.72
N THR A 6 -21.20 -17.25 15.40
CA THR A 6 -20.08 -17.52 14.50
C THR A 6 -18.94 -16.57 14.86
N PRO A 7 -17.69 -17.04 15.01
CA PRO A 7 -16.58 -16.16 15.33
C PRO A 7 -16.40 -15.12 14.22
N VAL A 8 -16.49 -13.84 14.59
CA VAL A 8 -16.26 -12.74 13.66
C VAL A 8 -14.80 -12.79 13.21
N ASN A 9 -14.57 -13.02 11.92
CA ASN A 9 -13.23 -13.16 11.36
C ASN A 9 -12.71 -11.86 10.70
N TYR A 10 -13.62 -10.93 10.39
CA TYR A 10 -13.33 -9.75 9.59
C TYR A 10 -13.48 -8.48 10.41
N ILE A 11 -12.56 -7.53 10.23
CA ILE A 11 -12.68 -6.16 10.73
C ILE A 11 -12.90 -5.25 9.52
N VAL A 12 -14.04 -4.57 9.51
CA VAL A 12 -14.44 -3.65 8.43
C VAL A 12 -14.32 -2.22 8.96
N ALA A 13 -13.73 -1.33 8.16
CA ALA A 13 -13.67 0.10 8.45
C ALA A 13 -13.54 0.89 7.14
N ASP A 14 -13.74 2.20 7.20
CA ASP A 14 -13.54 3.08 6.05
C ASP A 14 -12.06 3.40 5.78
N ALA A 15 -11.80 4.15 4.71
CA ALA A 15 -10.45 4.45 4.23
C ALA A 15 -9.59 5.32 5.16
N GLY A 16 -10.21 5.98 6.16
CA GLY A 16 -9.53 6.69 7.24
C GLY A 16 -8.77 5.76 8.17
N TYR A 17 -9.16 4.48 8.24
CA TYR A 17 -8.46 3.45 8.99
C TYR A 17 -7.48 2.63 8.14
N GLY A 18 -7.38 2.89 6.84
CA GLY A 18 -6.56 2.11 5.89
C GLY A 18 -5.06 2.38 5.94
N SER A 19 -4.50 2.59 7.13
CA SER A 19 -3.07 2.80 7.35
C SER A 19 -2.34 1.48 7.62
N GLU A 20 -1.08 1.38 7.19
CA GLU A 20 -0.22 0.21 7.44
C GLU A 20 -0.18 -0.25 8.91
N PRO A 21 -0.03 0.64 9.92
CA PRO A 21 -0.10 0.25 11.33
C PRO A 21 -1.43 -0.43 11.69
N ASN A 22 -2.53 0.03 11.12
CA ASN A 22 -3.85 -0.54 11.41
C ASN A 22 -4.00 -1.93 10.78
N TYR A 23 -3.53 -2.14 9.55
CA TYR A 23 -3.50 -3.47 8.95
C TYR A 23 -2.66 -4.43 9.78
N GLN A 24 -1.47 -4.01 10.19
CA GLN A 24 -0.58 -4.81 11.03
C GLN A 24 -1.25 -5.15 12.37
N PHE A 25 -1.91 -4.18 13.01
CA PHE A 25 -2.64 -4.41 14.25
C PHE A 25 -3.75 -5.45 14.09
N VAL A 26 -4.57 -5.34 13.04
CA VAL A 26 -5.66 -6.30 12.79
C VAL A 26 -5.14 -7.71 12.52
N LEU A 27 -4.07 -7.84 11.73
CA LEU A 27 -3.47 -9.12 11.40
C LEU A 27 -2.74 -9.76 12.59
N GLU A 28 -1.85 -9.02 13.23
CA GLU A 28 -0.91 -9.57 14.23
C GLU A 28 -1.47 -9.58 15.65
N LYS A 29 -2.25 -8.56 16.04
CA LYS A 29 -2.77 -8.44 17.40
C LYS A 29 -4.15 -9.05 17.56
N LEU A 30 -5.02 -8.86 16.56
CA LEU A 30 -6.39 -9.38 16.62
C LEU A 30 -6.52 -10.77 15.96
N GLY A 31 -5.57 -11.16 15.09
CA GLY A 31 -5.66 -12.40 14.32
C GLY A 31 -6.88 -12.41 13.40
N LYS A 32 -7.24 -11.25 12.84
CA LYS A 32 -8.43 -11.06 11.99
C LYS A 32 -8.03 -10.61 10.59
N ILE A 33 -8.99 -10.65 9.68
CA ILE A 33 -8.81 -10.21 8.30
C ILE A 33 -9.33 -8.78 8.16
N PRO A 34 -8.47 -7.80 7.80
CA PRO A 34 -8.91 -6.43 7.55
C PRO A 34 -9.61 -6.32 6.19
N LEU A 35 -10.83 -5.81 6.19
CA LEU A 35 -11.59 -5.39 5.01
C LEU A 35 -11.71 -3.86 5.04
N ILE A 36 -10.56 -3.20 4.96
CA ILE A 36 -10.41 -1.75 5.05
C ILE A 36 -9.76 -1.30 3.74
N PRO A 37 -10.34 -0.36 2.98
CA PRO A 37 -9.66 0.22 1.82
C PRO A 37 -8.54 1.14 2.31
N TYR A 38 -7.41 1.21 1.60
CA TYR A 38 -6.41 2.23 1.88
C TYR A 38 -6.87 3.60 1.34
N THR A 39 -6.32 4.68 1.90
CA THR A 39 -6.81 6.05 1.69
C THR A 39 -6.88 6.47 0.21
N MET A 40 -5.97 5.98 -0.63
CA MET A 40 -5.88 6.35 -2.05
C MET A 40 -6.70 5.45 -2.99
N TYR A 41 -7.29 4.36 -2.48
CA TYR A 41 -7.90 3.29 -3.28
C TYR A 41 -8.92 3.79 -4.32
N LEU A 42 -9.86 4.66 -3.92
CA LEU A 42 -10.87 5.20 -4.84
C LEU A 42 -10.27 6.19 -5.84
N LYS A 43 -9.28 6.98 -5.40
CA LYS A 43 -8.64 8.00 -6.23
C LYS A 43 -7.81 7.36 -7.34
N GLU A 44 -7.10 6.30 -7.04
CA GLU A 44 -6.28 5.53 -7.98
C GLU A 44 -7.11 4.87 -9.09
N GLN A 45 -8.38 4.54 -8.82
CA GLN A 45 -9.29 3.99 -9.82
C GLN A 45 -9.85 5.04 -10.81
N SER A 46 -9.75 6.34 -10.48
CA SER A 46 -10.25 7.39 -11.35
C SER A 46 -9.50 7.41 -12.69
N LYS A 47 -10.20 7.73 -13.79
CA LYS A 47 -9.59 7.83 -15.13
C LYS A 47 -8.42 8.81 -15.13
N LYS A 48 -8.62 9.99 -14.51
CA LYS A 48 -7.60 11.04 -14.39
C LYS A 48 -6.31 10.54 -13.74
N TYR A 49 -6.40 9.74 -12.68
CA TYR A 49 -5.22 9.22 -12.00
C TYR A 49 -4.50 8.16 -12.84
N ARG A 50 -5.24 7.21 -13.44
CA ARG A 50 -4.66 6.12 -14.25
C ARG A 50 -3.99 6.60 -15.55
N THR A 51 -4.45 7.70 -16.12
CA THR A 51 -3.85 8.26 -17.34
C THR A 51 -2.74 9.27 -17.08
N ASP A 52 -2.46 9.60 -15.82
CA ASP A 52 -1.44 10.58 -15.44
C ASP A 52 -0.05 9.93 -15.43
N LEU A 53 0.73 10.17 -16.48
CA LEU A 53 2.08 9.62 -16.66
C LEU A 53 3.11 10.15 -15.64
N SER A 54 2.80 11.23 -14.92
CA SER A 54 3.67 11.72 -13.83
C SER A 54 3.63 10.84 -12.58
N LYS A 55 2.68 9.90 -12.50
CA LYS A 55 2.53 9.01 -11.35
C LYS A 55 3.42 7.78 -11.54
N VAL A 56 4.34 7.57 -10.60
CA VAL A 56 5.23 6.39 -10.56
C VAL A 56 4.44 5.08 -10.62
N MET A 57 3.23 5.03 -10.02
CA MET A 57 2.35 3.86 -10.07
C MET A 57 1.90 3.47 -11.49
N ASN A 58 1.99 4.39 -12.45
CA ASN A 58 1.65 4.17 -13.85
C ASN A 58 2.90 3.94 -14.74
N TRP A 59 4.11 3.89 -14.15
CA TRP A 59 5.35 3.61 -14.88
C TRP A 59 5.47 2.12 -15.19
N GLU A 60 6.19 1.79 -16.27
CA GLU A 60 6.49 0.41 -16.59
C GLU A 60 7.48 -0.15 -15.57
N TYR A 61 7.18 -1.31 -14.99
CA TYR A 61 8.05 -1.99 -14.03
C TYR A 61 8.60 -3.29 -14.62
N HIS A 62 9.92 -3.41 -14.64
CA HIS A 62 10.62 -4.59 -15.12
C HIS A 62 11.12 -5.43 -13.94
N ALA A 63 10.32 -6.42 -13.56
CA ALA A 63 10.57 -7.23 -12.36
C ALA A 63 11.89 -8.03 -12.40
N LYS A 64 12.39 -8.41 -13.59
CA LYS A 64 13.59 -9.22 -13.73
C LYS A 64 14.85 -8.51 -13.22
N ASP A 65 14.99 -7.23 -13.54
CA ASP A 65 16.18 -6.44 -13.23
C ASP A 65 15.89 -5.30 -12.23
N ASP A 66 14.73 -5.36 -11.54
CA ASP A 66 14.25 -4.43 -10.49
C ASP A 66 14.40 -2.94 -10.85
N TYR A 67 13.71 -2.50 -11.92
CA TYR A 67 13.71 -1.10 -12.34
C TYR A 67 12.36 -0.64 -12.90
N TYR A 68 12.16 0.68 -12.85
CA TYR A 68 11.05 1.36 -13.51
C TYR A 68 11.51 2.13 -14.75
N VAL A 69 10.61 2.36 -15.70
CA VAL A 69 10.81 3.26 -16.84
C VAL A 69 9.71 4.30 -16.85
N ASP A 70 10.10 5.58 -16.86
CA ASP A 70 9.15 6.69 -16.94
C ASP A 70 8.66 6.93 -18.37
N ASN A 71 7.77 7.92 -18.52
CA ASN A 71 7.22 8.29 -19.83
C ASN A 71 8.22 8.97 -20.78
N HIS A 72 9.43 9.27 -20.32
CA HIS A 72 10.53 9.79 -21.13
C HIS A 72 11.57 8.72 -21.46
N HIS A 73 11.28 7.45 -21.16
CA HIS A 73 12.18 6.30 -21.33
C HIS A 73 13.44 6.38 -20.45
N ILE A 74 13.38 7.10 -19.33
CA ILE A 74 14.44 7.15 -18.33
C ILE A 74 14.27 5.93 -17.41
N ARG A 75 15.37 5.17 -17.25
CA ARG A 75 15.41 3.98 -16.39
C ARG A 75 15.75 4.38 -14.96
N PHE A 76 14.90 4.01 -14.02
CA PHE A 76 15.11 4.16 -12.59
C PHE A 76 15.41 2.81 -11.95
N SER A 77 16.69 2.53 -11.68
CA SER A 77 17.12 1.25 -11.12
C SER A 77 17.10 1.28 -9.58
N TYR A 78 16.89 0.12 -8.97
CA TYR A 78 16.95 -0.02 -7.51
C TYR A 78 18.31 0.47 -6.98
N HIS A 79 18.26 1.35 -5.98
CA HIS A 79 19.42 1.97 -5.35
C HIS A 79 19.63 1.49 -3.91
N GLY A 80 18.55 1.20 -3.17
CA GLY A 80 18.65 0.76 -1.77
C GLY A 80 17.36 0.91 -0.97
N MET A 81 17.45 0.59 0.31
CA MET A 81 16.35 0.76 1.27
C MET A 81 16.47 2.08 2.02
N SER A 82 15.34 2.73 2.27
CA SER A 82 15.19 3.88 3.16
C SER A 82 14.19 3.54 4.26
N HIS A 83 14.52 3.93 5.49
CA HIS A 83 13.69 3.69 6.66
C HIS A 83 13.18 5.03 7.16
N ARG A 84 11.87 5.14 7.43
CA ARG A 84 11.28 6.37 7.98
C ARG A 84 10.37 6.04 9.14
N THR A 85 10.66 6.63 10.28
CA THR A 85 9.83 6.57 11.48
C THR A 85 8.90 7.78 11.52
N ASP A 86 7.61 7.57 11.77
CA ASP A 86 6.66 8.66 11.97
C ASP A 86 6.65 9.18 13.41
N LYS A 87 5.87 10.24 13.66
CA LYS A 87 5.75 10.87 15.00
C LYS A 87 5.22 9.90 16.06
N ASN A 88 4.52 8.84 15.65
CA ASN A 88 3.92 7.85 16.53
C ASN A 88 4.86 6.65 16.74
N GLY A 89 6.10 6.69 16.24
CA GLY A 89 7.11 5.65 16.42
C GLY A 89 7.02 4.49 15.42
N PHE A 90 6.12 4.55 14.43
CA PHE A 90 5.99 3.49 13.44
C PHE A 90 7.00 3.68 12.31
N THR A 91 7.79 2.63 12.03
CA THR A 91 8.85 2.65 11.02
C THR A 91 8.41 1.93 9.76
N ARG A 92 8.66 2.55 8.61
CA ARG A 92 8.33 2.04 7.27
C ARG A 92 9.57 1.90 6.42
N ASP A 93 9.58 0.85 5.61
CA ASP A 93 10.65 0.52 4.68
C ASP A 93 10.25 0.88 3.25
N PHE A 94 11.11 1.64 2.58
CA PHE A 94 10.89 2.11 1.22
C PHE A 94 12.04 1.67 0.33
N LYS A 95 11.72 1.02 -0.80
CA LYS A 95 12.68 0.86 -1.89
C LYS A 95 12.90 2.21 -2.58
N VAL A 96 14.15 2.60 -2.73
CA VAL A 96 14.58 3.82 -3.44
C VAL A 96 15.09 3.44 -4.82
N TYR A 97 14.62 4.15 -5.84
CA TYR A 97 15.06 4.00 -7.22
C TYR A 97 15.66 5.32 -7.72
N ARG A 98 16.70 5.25 -8.57
CA ARG A 98 17.38 6.42 -9.15
C ARG A 98 17.65 6.23 -10.63
N ALA A 99 17.60 7.34 -11.38
CA ALA A 99 18.01 7.41 -12.78
C ALA A 99 19.54 7.38 -12.93
#